data_AF-A0A3L7A7U9-F1
#
_entry.id   AF-A0A3L7A7U9-F1
#
_cell.length_a   1.000
_cell.length_b   1.000
_cell.length_c   1.000
_cell.angle_alpha   90.00
_cell.angle_beta   90.00
_cell.angle_gamma   90.00
#
_symmetry.space_group_name_H-M   'P 1'
#
loop_
_entity.id
_entity.type
_entity.pdbx_description
1 polymer ?
#
loop_
_entity_poly.entity_id
_entity_poly.type
_entity_poly.pdbx_seq_one_letter_code
_entity_poly.pdbx_strand_id
1 'polypeptide(L)'
;MQRDAEATQARLLAAARAEFAEHGIAGARIDRIAAQAKSNKAQIYHYFGSKDQLFEAVFAQIGREVVEGVPINVDDLPAYAAALALGNDAHPEIMRLATWQRLERGGQPLLGVALESNRAKIAAIAKAQADGLISTRHSAEVTLALVIHMSGFWATMQPELNSIVGPQSPEERGEVVRQAVADLLRP
;
A
#
# COMPACT_ATOMS: atom_id res chain seq x y z
N MET A 1 10.85 24.43 19.76
CA MET A 1 11.67 24.35 18.53
C MET A 1 11.70 22.97 17.89
N GLN A 2 12.29 21.92 18.50
CA GLN A 2 12.29 20.56 17.91
C GLN A 2 10.87 20.01 17.66
N ARG A 3 9.99 20.13 18.68
CA ARG A 3 8.60 19.71 18.61
C ARG A 3 7.76 20.46 17.57
N ASP A 4 8.09 21.73 17.33
CA ASP A 4 7.41 22.58 16.33
C ASP A 4 7.85 22.21 14.91
N ALA A 5 9.13 21.83 14.75
CA ALA A 5 9.68 21.35 13.49
C ALA A 5 9.06 19.99 13.11
N GLU A 6 8.99 19.04 14.04
CA GLU A 6 8.34 17.74 13.84
C GLU A 6 6.85 17.90 13.49
N ALA A 7 6.13 18.76 14.22
CA ALA A 7 4.72 19.06 13.93
C ALA A 7 4.52 19.72 12.55
N THR A 8 5.47 20.54 12.10
CA THR A 8 5.43 21.16 10.77
C THR A 8 5.71 20.13 9.67
N GLN A 9 6.73 19.30 9.86
CA GLN A 9 7.06 18.22 8.94
C GLN A 9 5.88 17.23 8.79
N ALA A 10 5.22 16.87 9.90
CA ALA A 10 4.04 16.00 9.89
C ALA A 10 2.86 16.62 9.10
N ARG A 11 2.57 17.92 9.30
CA ARG A 11 1.53 18.63 8.53
C ARG A 11 1.84 18.69 7.05
N LEU A 12 3.11 18.92 6.69
CA LEU A 12 3.56 18.93 5.29
C LEU A 12 3.40 17.56 4.64
N LEU A 13 3.80 16.49 5.33
CA LEU A 13 3.62 15.11 4.86
C LEU A 13 2.15 14.75 4.66
N ALA A 14 1.28 15.08 5.63
CA ALA A 14 -0.15 14.81 5.53
C ALA A 14 -0.82 15.56 4.37
N ALA A 15 -0.49 16.84 4.17
CA ALA A 15 -0.98 17.63 3.03
C ALA A 15 -0.46 17.09 1.70
N ALA A 16 0.82 16.68 1.65
CA ALA A 16 1.41 16.10 0.45
C ALA A 16 0.76 14.76 0.09
N ARG A 17 0.48 13.89 1.08
CA ARG A 17 -0.25 12.63 0.88
C ARG A 17 -1.60 12.88 0.20
N ALA A 18 -2.39 13.83 0.69
CA ALA A 18 -3.68 14.17 0.11
C ALA A 18 -3.54 14.70 -1.33
N GLU A 19 -2.66 15.68 -1.54
CA GLU A 19 -2.44 16.29 -2.86
C GLU A 19 -1.97 15.26 -3.91
N PHE A 20 -1.01 14.41 -3.56
CA PHE A 20 -0.50 13.38 -4.47
C PHE A 20 -1.53 12.29 -4.75
N ALA A 21 -2.34 11.90 -3.75
CA ALA A 21 -3.39 10.89 -3.95
C ALA A 21 -4.47 11.40 -4.92
N GLU A 22 -4.79 12.69 -4.86
CA GLU A 22 -5.78 13.31 -5.73
C GLU A 22 -5.23 13.57 -7.14
N HIS A 23 -4.01 14.09 -7.26
CA HIS A 23 -3.51 14.69 -8.50
C HIS A 23 -2.30 13.98 -9.14
N GLY A 24 -1.76 12.93 -8.52
CA GLY A 24 -0.51 12.31 -8.96
C GLY A 24 0.71 13.21 -8.75
N ILE A 25 1.89 12.73 -9.14
CA ILE A 25 3.16 13.43 -8.89
C ILE A 25 3.26 14.65 -9.81
N ALA A 26 2.97 14.46 -11.10
CA ALA A 26 3.01 15.49 -12.12
C ALA A 26 1.97 16.59 -11.84
N GLY A 27 0.74 16.21 -11.49
CA GLY A 27 -0.37 17.14 -11.22
C GLY A 27 -0.31 17.82 -9.86
N ALA A 28 0.42 17.26 -8.88
CA ALA A 28 0.56 17.87 -7.56
C ALA A 28 1.29 19.22 -7.59
N ARG A 29 0.73 20.18 -6.85
CA ARG A 29 1.21 21.56 -6.74
C ARG A 29 1.73 21.83 -5.33
N ILE A 30 3.00 22.22 -5.25
CA ILE A 30 3.66 22.61 -4.00
C ILE A 30 2.91 23.73 -3.26
N ASP A 31 2.31 24.66 -4.00
CA ASP A 31 1.57 25.77 -3.40
C ASP A 31 0.29 25.29 -2.67
N ARG A 32 -0.41 24.28 -3.21
CA ARG A 32 -1.58 23.68 -2.55
C ARG A 32 -1.17 22.90 -1.30
N ILE A 33 -0.09 22.15 -1.36
CA ILE A 33 0.49 21.44 -0.20
C ILE A 33 0.83 22.43 0.92
N ALA A 34 1.53 23.52 0.59
CA ALA A 34 1.91 24.53 1.57
C ALA A 34 0.68 25.18 2.23
N ALA A 35 -0.32 25.55 1.42
CA ALA A 35 -1.56 26.15 1.90
C ALA A 35 -2.32 25.20 2.84
N GLN A 36 -2.53 23.94 2.42
CA GLN A 36 -3.24 22.94 3.21
C GLN A 36 -2.50 22.60 4.51
N ALA A 37 -1.17 22.53 4.46
CA ALA A 37 -0.34 22.30 5.63
C ALA A 37 -0.29 23.50 6.58
N LYS A 38 -0.84 24.67 6.22
CA LYS A 38 -0.66 25.94 6.93
C LYS A 38 0.84 26.25 7.12
N SER A 39 1.58 26.16 6.02
CA SER A 39 3.03 26.37 5.95
C SER A 39 3.37 27.18 4.69
N ASN A 40 4.64 27.23 4.31
CA ASN A 40 5.11 27.90 3.10
C ASN A 40 6.00 26.97 2.26
N LYS A 41 6.18 27.35 0.99
CA LYS A 41 6.99 26.60 0.01
C LYS A 41 8.44 26.42 0.44
N ALA A 42 9.01 27.41 1.14
CA ALA A 42 10.39 27.32 1.62
C ALA A 42 10.56 26.19 2.65
N GLN A 43 9.58 25.96 3.52
CA GLN A 43 9.60 24.85 4.48
C GLN A 43 9.56 23.48 3.78
N ILE A 44 8.81 23.34 2.69
CA ILE A 44 8.79 22.09 1.91
C ILE A 44 10.18 21.77 1.36
N TYR A 45 10.83 22.74 0.71
CA TYR A 45 12.18 22.52 0.20
C TYR A 45 13.22 22.37 1.32
N HIS A 46 13.02 23.03 2.46
CA HIS A 46 13.89 22.87 3.62
C HIS A 46 13.86 21.43 4.17
N TYR A 47 12.68 20.84 4.36
CA TYR A 47 12.55 19.49 4.92
C TYR A 47 12.79 18.38 3.90
N PHE A 48 12.38 18.57 2.65
CA PHE A 48 12.31 17.49 1.67
C PHE A 48 13.19 17.72 0.44
N GLY A 49 13.72 18.92 0.22
CA GLY A 49 14.61 19.24 -0.91
C GLY A 49 13.89 19.41 -2.26
N SER A 50 12.96 18.54 -2.62
CA SER A 50 12.23 18.59 -3.90
C SER A 50 10.82 18.00 -3.81
N LYS A 51 9.98 18.24 -4.83
CA LYS A 51 8.67 17.58 -4.95
C LYS A 51 8.83 16.06 -5.01
N ASP A 52 9.86 15.59 -5.70
CA ASP A 52 10.09 14.16 -5.88
C ASP A 52 10.52 13.47 -4.59
N GLN A 53 11.40 14.10 -3.80
CA GLN A 53 11.79 13.61 -2.48
C GLN A 53 10.66 13.72 -1.46
N LEU A 54 9.80 14.73 -1.56
CA LEU A 54 8.58 14.81 -0.76
C LEU A 54 7.63 13.64 -1.08
N PHE A 55 7.46 13.30 -2.36
CA PHE A 55 6.69 12.12 -2.77
C PHE A 55 7.28 10.83 -2.19
N GLU A 56 8.60 10.64 -2.29
CA GLU A 56 9.28 9.48 -1.71
C GLU A 56 9.10 9.41 -0.19
N ALA A 57 9.12 10.55 0.51
CA ALA A 57 8.87 10.60 1.95
C ALA A 57 7.43 10.20 2.31
N VAL A 58 6.44 10.66 1.54
CA VAL A 58 5.02 10.25 1.69
C VAL A 58 4.88 8.74 1.46
N PHE A 59 5.46 8.23 0.38
CA PHE A 59 5.35 6.82 0.05
C PHE A 59 6.05 5.94 1.09
N ALA A 60 7.22 6.36 1.58
CA ALA A 60 7.93 5.68 2.65
C ALA A 60 7.16 5.65 3.97
N GLN A 61 6.44 6.73 4.29
CA GLN A 61 5.54 6.75 5.44
C GLN A 61 4.42 5.73 5.29
N ILE A 62 3.74 5.71 4.13
CA ILE A 62 2.67 4.76 3.84
C ILE A 62 3.17 3.31 3.95
N GLY A 63 4.35 3.02 3.40
CA GLY A 63 4.92 1.68 3.49
C GLY A 63 5.14 1.22 4.93
N ARG A 64 5.59 2.12 5.82
CA ARG A 64 5.71 1.82 7.26
C ARG A 64 4.34 1.57 7.89
N GLU A 65 3.36 2.44 7.64
CA GLU A 65 2.00 2.30 8.16
C GLU A 65 1.35 0.98 7.76
N VAL A 66 1.53 0.52 6.51
CA VAL A 66 1.03 -0.78 6.04
C VAL A 66 1.71 -1.94 6.73
N VAL A 67 3.05 -1.89 6.87
CA VAL A 67 3.83 -2.95 7.52
C VAL A 67 3.52 -3.05 9.02
N GLU A 68 3.31 -1.92 9.68
CA GLU A 68 2.98 -1.85 11.11
C GLU A 68 1.50 -2.19 11.38
N GLY A 69 0.59 -1.76 10.50
CA GLY A 69 -0.86 -1.93 10.69
C GLY A 69 -1.36 -3.34 10.40
N VAL A 70 -0.73 -4.06 9.48
CA VAL A 70 -1.10 -5.45 9.15
C VAL A 70 0.15 -6.33 9.25
N PRO A 71 0.52 -6.79 10.46
CA PRO A 71 1.68 -7.64 10.63
C PRO A 71 1.50 -8.92 9.83
N ILE A 72 2.61 -9.38 9.27
CA ILE A 72 2.64 -10.56 8.41
C ILE A 72 2.31 -11.78 9.27
N ASN A 73 1.27 -12.51 8.89
CA ASN A 73 1.03 -13.85 9.41
C ASN A 73 1.24 -14.88 8.31
N VAL A 74 2.40 -15.54 8.33
CA VAL A 74 2.76 -16.56 7.33
C VAL A 74 2.06 -17.89 7.60
N ASP A 75 1.61 -18.11 8.83
CA ASP A 75 0.89 -19.31 9.24
C ASP A 75 -0.59 -19.24 8.84
N ASP A 76 -1.10 -18.04 8.54
CA ASP A 76 -2.46 -17.80 8.04
C ASP A 76 -2.47 -16.68 6.97
N LEU A 77 -1.92 -17.01 5.80
CA LEU A 77 -1.96 -16.13 4.63
C LEU A 77 -3.39 -15.72 4.21
N PRO A 78 -4.42 -16.59 4.30
CA PRO A 78 -5.81 -16.17 4.09
C PRO A 78 -6.26 -15.03 5.01
N ALA A 79 -6.04 -15.15 6.33
CA ALA A 79 -6.42 -14.10 7.27
C ALA A 79 -5.58 -12.83 7.05
N TYR A 80 -4.29 -12.98 6.76
CA TYR A 80 -3.42 -11.86 6.41
C TYR A 80 -3.94 -11.08 5.20
N ALA A 81 -4.36 -11.77 4.13
CA ALA A 81 -4.88 -11.14 2.93
C ALA A 81 -6.20 -10.41 3.18
N ALA A 82 -7.09 -10.98 4.01
CA ALA A 82 -8.33 -10.34 4.42
C ALA A 82 -8.07 -9.07 5.23
N ALA A 83 -7.12 -9.11 6.17
CA ALA A 83 -6.72 -7.94 6.95
C ALA A 83 -6.11 -6.83 6.07
N LEU A 84 -5.29 -7.19 5.07
CA LEU A 84 -4.81 -6.25 4.07
C LEU A 84 -5.96 -5.63 3.26
N ALA A 85 -6.96 -6.42 2.84
CA ALA A 85 -8.11 -5.91 2.10
C ALA A 85 -8.91 -4.88 2.91
N LEU A 86 -9.15 -5.15 4.20
CA LEU A 86 -9.78 -4.20 5.12
C LEU A 86 -8.93 -2.93 5.30
N GLY A 87 -7.61 -3.06 5.42
CA GLY A 87 -6.70 -1.93 5.49
C GLY A 87 -6.73 -1.06 4.23
N ASN A 88 -6.84 -1.68 3.05
CA ASN A 88 -6.98 -0.97 1.77
C ASN A 88 -8.29 -0.19 1.70
N ASP A 89 -9.40 -0.76 2.19
CA ASP A 89 -10.70 -0.09 2.25
C ASP A 89 -10.69 1.11 3.22
N ALA A 90 -9.99 0.98 4.35
CA ALA A 90 -9.83 2.08 5.32
C ALA A 90 -8.93 3.23 4.82
N HIS A 91 -8.01 2.93 3.89
CA HIS A 91 -6.98 3.86 3.41
C HIS A 91 -6.87 3.87 1.87
N PRO A 92 -7.92 4.28 1.13
CA PRO A 92 -7.97 4.21 -0.32
C PRO A 92 -6.86 5.03 -1.03
N GLU A 93 -6.33 6.05 -0.37
CA GLU A 93 -5.22 6.87 -0.87
C GLU A 93 -3.94 6.05 -1.10
N ILE A 94 -3.74 4.94 -0.37
CA ILE A 94 -2.58 4.06 -0.52
C ILE A 94 -2.58 3.44 -1.92
N MET A 95 -3.71 2.87 -2.35
CA MET A 95 -3.84 2.24 -3.66
C MET A 95 -3.78 3.25 -4.80
N ARG A 96 -4.30 4.46 -4.57
CA ARG A 96 -4.19 5.57 -5.53
C ARG A 96 -2.74 6.01 -5.72
N LEU A 97 -2.00 6.22 -4.63
CA LEU A 97 -0.59 6.60 -4.68
C LEU A 97 0.30 5.52 -5.30
N ALA A 98 0.05 4.25 -4.98
CA ALA A 98 0.73 3.12 -5.62
C ALA A 98 0.47 3.09 -7.14
N THR A 99 -0.75 3.42 -7.56
CA THR A 99 -1.09 3.54 -8.98
C THR A 99 -0.38 4.72 -9.64
N TRP A 100 -0.35 5.90 -9.00
CA TRP A 100 0.39 7.04 -9.51
C TRP A 100 1.88 6.77 -9.66
N GLN A 101 2.53 6.16 -8.67
CA GLN A 101 3.93 5.77 -8.83
C GLN A 101 4.09 4.85 -10.05
N ARG A 102 3.27 3.81 -10.16
CA ARG A 102 3.40 2.84 -11.26
C ARG A 102 3.33 3.53 -12.63
N LEU A 103 2.39 4.46 -12.79
CA LEU A 103 2.19 5.20 -14.04
C LEU A 103 3.29 6.23 -14.32
N GLU A 104 3.74 6.96 -13.30
CA GLU A 104 4.63 8.12 -13.49
C GLU A 104 6.11 7.78 -13.33
N ARG A 105 6.45 6.70 -12.62
CA ARG A 105 7.84 6.29 -12.33
C ARG A 105 8.19 4.88 -12.80
N GLY A 106 7.32 4.24 -13.58
CA GLY A 106 7.65 3.02 -14.33
C GLY A 106 8.01 1.80 -13.47
N GLY A 107 7.46 1.70 -12.26
CA GLY A 107 7.68 0.53 -11.39
C GLY A 107 9.05 0.47 -10.71
N GLN A 108 9.79 1.57 -10.65
CA GLN A 108 10.99 1.69 -9.81
C GLN A 108 10.67 1.26 -8.37
N PRO A 109 11.49 0.38 -7.74
CA PRO A 109 11.22 -0.11 -6.41
C PRO A 109 11.24 1.04 -5.40
N LEU A 110 10.09 1.26 -4.77
CA LEU A 110 9.82 2.41 -3.93
C LEU A 110 10.40 2.32 -2.52
N LEU A 111 10.58 1.13 -1.97
CA LEU A 111 10.84 0.96 -0.54
C LEU A 111 11.68 -0.28 -0.25
N GLY A 112 12.88 -0.07 0.30
CA GLY A 112 13.67 -1.14 0.89
C GLY A 112 12.88 -1.94 1.93
N VAL A 113 12.07 -1.27 2.75
CA VAL A 113 11.25 -1.89 3.81
C VAL A 113 10.19 -2.84 3.25
N ALA A 114 9.48 -2.45 2.18
CA ALA A 114 8.48 -3.31 1.55
C ALA A 114 9.14 -4.51 0.84
N LEU A 115 10.30 -4.30 0.21
CA LEU A 115 11.07 -5.38 -0.40
C LEU A 115 11.60 -6.39 0.63
N GLU A 116 12.10 -5.91 1.76
CA GLU A 116 12.57 -6.75 2.87
C GLU A 116 11.42 -7.54 3.50
N SER A 117 10.29 -6.87 3.78
CA SER A 117 9.05 -7.48 4.22
C SER A 117 8.59 -8.59 3.26
N ASN A 118 8.62 -8.32 1.95
CA ASN A 118 8.22 -9.30 0.94
C ASN A 118 9.22 -10.46 0.84
N ARG A 119 10.52 -10.23 1.01
CA ARG A 119 11.54 -11.30 1.03
C ARG A 119 11.29 -12.28 2.18
N ALA A 120 10.98 -11.78 3.37
CA ALA A 120 10.63 -12.63 4.51
C ALA A 120 9.37 -13.47 4.24
N LYS A 121 8.33 -12.88 3.62
CA LYS A 121 7.12 -13.61 3.20
C LYS A 121 7.43 -14.71 2.20
N ILE A 122 8.23 -14.40 1.18
CA ILE A 122 8.63 -15.37 0.14
C ILE A 122 9.35 -16.56 0.78
N ALA A 123 10.29 -16.30 1.69
CA ALA A 123 11.01 -17.36 2.38
C ALA A 123 10.08 -18.27 3.19
N ALA A 124 9.09 -17.69 3.89
CA ALA A 124 8.12 -18.46 4.65
C ALA A 124 7.17 -19.27 3.76
N ILE A 125 6.69 -18.70 2.66
CA ILE A 125 5.88 -19.40 1.65
C ILE A 125 6.67 -20.57 1.06
N ALA A 126 7.93 -20.35 0.67
CA ALA A 126 8.80 -21.39 0.13
C ALA A 126 9.00 -22.52 1.13
N LYS A 127 9.14 -22.21 2.42
CA LYS A 127 9.20 -23.23 3.48
C LYS A 127 7.89 -24.02 3.58
N ALA A 128 6.73 -23.36 3.64
CA ALA A 128 5.44 -24.04 3.74
C ALA A 128 5.17 -24.93 2.51
N GLN A 129 5.62 -24.52 1.33
CA GLN A 129 5.61 -25.32 0.10
C GLN A 129 6.50 -26.57 0.20
N ALA A 130 7.74 -26.40 0.69
CA ALA A 130 8.68 -27.51 0.87
C ALA A 130 8.18 -28.54 1.91
N ASP A 131 7.48 -28.07 2.94
CA ASP A 131 6.86 -28.90 3.98
C ASP A 131 5.54 -29.55 3.51
N GLY A 132 5.05 -29.26 2.30
CA GLY A 132 3.81 -29.79 1.75
C GLY A 132 2.53 -29.25 2.39
N LEU A 133 2.61 -28.11 3.09
CA LEU A 133 1.49 -27.49 3.80
C LEU A 133 0.56 -26.69 2.88
N ILE A 134 1.11 -26.18 1.77
CA ILE A 134 0.37 -25.40 0.76
C ILE A 134 0.77 -25.80 -0.66
N SER A 135 -0.07 -25.44 -1.63
CA SER A 135 0.14 -25.76 -3.04
C SER A 135 1.49 -25.30 -3.59
N THR A 136 2.10 -26.14 -4.42
CA THR A 136 3.33 -25.84 -5.18
C THR A 136 3.04 -25.48 -6.64
N ARG A 137 1.76 -25.25 -6.99
CA ARG A 137 1.34 -24.89 -8.37
C ARG A 137 2.06 -23.66 -8.92
N HIS A 138 2.45 -22.74 -8.04
CA HIS A 138 3.18 -21.52 -8.37
C HIS A 138 4.42 -21.39 -7.46
N SER A 139 5.45 -20.66 -7.91
CA SER A 139 6.59 -20.34 -7.05
C SER A 139 6.16 -19.47 -5.86
N ALA A 140 6.96 -19.44 -4.80
CA ALA A 140 6.68 -18.63 -3.62
C ALA A 140 6.50 -17.13 -3.95
N GLU A 141 7.25 -16.60 -4.92
CA GLU A 141 7.14 -15.22 -5.39
C GLU A 141 5.79 -14.96 -6.08
N VAL A 142 5.38 -15.86 -6.97
CA VAL A 142 4.11 -15.73 -7.69
C VAL A 142 2.94 -15.92 -6.72
N THR A 143 3.03 -16.86 -5.79
CA THR A 143 2.04 -17.05 -4.73
C THR A 143 1.89 -15.78 -3.90
N LEU A 144 2.98 -15.17 -3.44
CA LEU A 144 2.91 -13.91 -2.71
C LEU A 144 2.28 -12.79 -3.57
N ALA A 145 2.68 -12.69 -4.83
CA ALA A 145 2.13 -11.68 -5.73
C ALA A 145 0.62 -11.86 -5.90
N LEU A 146 0.13 -13.09 -6.06
CA LEU A 146 -1.30 -13.40 -6.14
C LEU A 146 -2.01 -13.04 -4.83
N VAL A 147 -1.45 -13.40 -3.67
CA VAL A 147 -2.00 -13.04 -2.35
C VAL A 147 -2.15 -11.52 -2.21
N ILE A 148 -1.11 -10.75 -2.56
CA ILE A 148 -1.15 -9.29 -2.49
C ILE A 148 -2.18 -8.72 -3.48
N HIS A 149 -2.24 -9.21 -4.72
CA HIS A 149 -3.21 -8.72 -5.70
C HIS A 149 -4.65 -9.05 -5.31
N MET A 150 -4.91 -10.24 -4.75
CA MET A 150 -6.23 -10.60 -4.23
C MET A 150 -6.63 -9.70 -3.05
N SER A 151 -5.69 -9.34 -2.17
CA SER A 151 -5.97 -8.37 -1.09
C SER A 151 -6.31 -6.96 -1.61
N GLY A 152 -5.79 -6.58 -2.78
CA GLY A 152 -6.09 -5.32 -3.45
C GLY A 152 -7.29 -5.37 -4.40
N PHE A 153 -7.97 -6.51 -4.52
CA PHE A 153 -9.01 -6.76 -5.52
C PHE A 153 -10.10 -5.69 -5.51
N TRP A 154 -10.69 -5.42 -4.34
CA TRP A 154 -11.77 -4.44 -4.20
C TRP A 154 -11.30 -3.01 -4.46
N ALA A 155 -10.13 -2.65 -3.93
CA ALA A 155 -9.59 -1.29 -4.03
C ALA A 155 -9.07 -0.92 -5.44
N THR A 156 -8.90 -1.91 -6.31
CA THR A 156 -8.42 -1.72 -7.69
C THR A 156 -9.44 -2.15 -8.76
N MET A 157 -10.64 -2.54 -8.34
CA MET A 157 -11.71 -2.97 -9.24
C MET A 157 -12.13 -1.83 -10.19
N GLN A 158 -12.28 -2.17 -11.48
CA GLN A 158 -12.75 -1.21 -12.48
C GLN A 158 -14.22 -0.83 -12.25
N PRO A 159 -14.64 0.41 -12.58
CA PRO A 159 -16.01 0.88 -12.35
C PRO A 159 -17.11 0.02 -12.98
N GLU A 160 -16.85 -0.55 -14.16
CA GLU A 160 -17.78 -1.40 -14.88
C GLU A 160 -18.03 -2.71 -14.14
N LEU A 161 -16.98 -3.32 -13.57
CA LEU A 161 -17.10 -4.53 -12.75
C LEU A 161 -17.73 -4.22 -11.39
N ASN A 162 -17.36 -3.10 -10.77
CA ASN A 162 -17.94 -2.68 -9.49
C ASN A 162 -19.46 -2.47 -9.60
N SER A 163 -19.94 -2.02 -10.76
CA SER A 163 -21.38 -1.86 -11.04
C SER A 163 -22.11 -3.20 -11.18
N ILE A 164 -21.42 -4.26 -11.63
CA ILE A 164 -21.98 -5.61 -11.78
C ILE A 164 -21.99 -6.36 -10.46
N VAL A 165 -20.88 -6.31 -9.70
CA VAL A 165 -20.75 -7.00 -8.41
C VAL A 165 -21.67 -6.38 -7.35
N GLY A 166 -21.85 -5.06 -7.41
CA GLY A 166 -22.70 -4.33 -6.46
C GLY A 166 -22.00 -4.03 -5.13
N PRO A 167 -22.69 -3.33 -4.21
CA PRO A 167 -22.13 -2.99 -2.91
C PRO A 167 -21.95 -4.22 -2.03
N GLN A 168 -20.86 -4.24 -1.26
CA GLN A 168 -20.55 -5.24 -0.24
C GLN A 168 -20.03 -4.54 1.01
N SER A 169 -20.31 -5.11 2.19
CA SER A 169 -19.70 -4.65 3.44
C SER A 169 -18.20 -4.96 3.47
N PRO A 170 -17.40 -4.22 4.26
CA PRO A 170 -15.98 -4.56 4.44
C PRO A 170 -15.75 -6.00 4.92
N GLU A 171 -16.62 -6.51 5.78
CA GLU A 171 -16.56 -7.89 6.28
C GLU A 171 -16.80 -8.92 5.17
N GLU A 172 -17.81 -8.71 4.32
CA GLU A 172 -18.10 -9.57 3.17
C GLU A 172 -16.92 -9.58 2.19
N ARG A 173 -16.35 -8.41 1.91
CA ARG A 173 -15.17 -8.24 1.05
C ARG A 173 -13.96 -8.98 1.59
N GLY A 174 -13.70 -8.84 2.89
CA GLY A 174 -12.60 -9.54 3.58
C GLY A 174 -12.77 -11.06 3.51
N GLU A 175 -13.99 -11.55 3.70
CA GLU A 175 -14.30 -12.99 3.62
C GLU A 175 -14.09 -13.56 2.21
N VAL A 176 -14.50 -12.83 1.16
CA VAL A 176 -14.24 -13.22 -0.23
C VAL A 176 -12.74 -13.36 -0.49
N VAL A 177 -11.93 -12.38 -0.04
CA VAL A 177 -10.48 -12.43 -0.19
C VAL A 177 -9.89 -13.62 0.57
N ARG A 178 -10.34 -13.85 1.81
CA ARG A 178 -9.89 -14.97 2.64
C ARG A 178 -10.14 -16.31 1.94
N GLN A 179 -11.35 -16.52 1.42
CA GLN A 179 -11.72 -17.75 0.72
C GLN A 179 -10.91 -17.95 -0.55
N ALA A 180 -10.78 -16.91 -1.39
CA ALA A 180 -10.00 -16.98 -2.62
C ALA A 180 -8.53 -17.34 -2.36
N VAL A 181 -7.93 -16.78 -1.31
CA VAL A 181 -6.55 -17.11 -0.91
C VAL A 181 -6.46 -18.53 -0.33
N ALA A 182 -7.43 -18.97 0.46
CA ALA A 182 -7.46 -20.34 0.95
C ALA A 182 -7.55 -21.37 -0.19
N ASP A 183 -8.36 -21.08 -1.22
CA ASP A 183 -8.46 -21.91 -2.42
C ASP A 183 -7.17 -21.93 -3.25
N LEU A 184 -6.48 -20.79 -3.37
CA LEU A 184 -5.17 -20.70 -4.02
C LEU A 184 -4.14 -21.62 -3.34
N LEU A 185 -4.14 -21.66 -2.02
CA LEU A 185 -3.13 -22.34 -1.21
C LEU A 185 -3.44 -23.83 -0.98
N ARG A 186 -4.65 -24.29 -1.31
CA ARG A 186 -5.05 -25.69 -1.13
C ARG A 186 -4.11 -26.63 -1.89
N PRO A 187 -3.47 -27.63 -1.21
CA PRO A 187 -2.55 -28.59 -1.83
C PRO A 187 -3.12 -29.29 -3.06
#